data_AF-A0A2A2E3L9-F1
#
_entry.id   AF-A0A2A2E3L9-F1
#
_cell.length_a   1.000
_cell.length_b   1.000
_cell.length_c   1.000
_cell.angle_alpha   90.00
_cell.angle_beta   90.00
_cell.angle_gamma   90.00
#
_symmetry.space_group_name_H-M   'P 1'
#
loop_
_entity.id
_entity.type
_entity.pdbx_description
1 polymer ?
#
loop_
_entity_poly.entity_id
_entity_poly.type
_entity_poly.pdbx_seq_one_letter_code
_entity_poly.pdbx_strand_id
1 'polypeptide(L)' 'MVNIAKPNGNGLSHNKFSELNVGQQGLILNNATRATQSTQLGGIILGNANLQGQAAGLILNEVTGGNPSQL' A
#
# COMPACT_ATOMS: atom_id res chain seq x y z
N MET A 1 -5.46 -3.73 -5.23
CA MET A 1 -5.16 -3.28 -3.85
C MET A 1 -3.85 -3.89 -3.41
N VAL A 2 -3.03 -3.14 -2.68
CA VAL A 2 -1.77 -3.61 -2.10
C VAL A 2 -1.80 -3.43 -0.59
N ASN A 3 -1.53 -4.50 0.15
CA ASN A 3 -1.17 -4.41 1.56
C ASN A 3 0.28 -3.97 1.65
N ILE A 4 0.51 -2.74 2.12
CA ILE A 4 1.86 -2.21 2.26
C ILE A 4 2.66 -2.99 3.31
N ALA A 5 3.99 -2.92 3.23
CA ALA A 5 4.90 -3.53 4.19
C ALA A 5 4.77 -2.90 5.59
N LYS A 6 5.32 -3.58 6.58
CA LYS A 6 5.45 -3.04 7.94
C LYS A 6 6.30 -1.75 7.88
N PRO A 7 5.86 -0.64 8.52
CA PRO A 7 6.70 0.54 8.65
C PRO A 7 7.95 0.24 9.48
N ASN A 8 9.08 0.83 9.12
CA ASN A 8 10.27 0.80 9.97
C ASN A 8 10.12 1.75 11.19
N GLY A 9 11.16 1.85 12.03
CA GLY A 9 11.13 2.69 13.24
C GLY A 9 10.87 4.19 13.00
N ASN A 10 11.04 4.67 11.76
CA ASN A 10 10.76 6.05 11.37
C ASN A 10 9.38 6.20 10.68
N GLY A 11 8.58 5.15 10.64
CA GLY A 11 7.27 5.15 10.01
C GLY A 11 7.29 4.98 8.48
N LEU A 12 8.44 4.67 7.88
CA LEU A 12 8.55 4.41 6.44
C LEU A 12 8.18 2.95 6.12
N SER A 13 7.11 2.76 5.34
CA SER A 13 6.83 1.50 4.65
C SER A 13 7.50 1.51 3.27
N HIS A 14 8.47 0.62 3.06
CA HIS A 14 9.15 0.47 1.78
C HIS A 14 8.60 -0.76 1.03
N ASN A 15 7.95 -0.52 -0.11
CA ASN A 15 7.34 -1.55 -0.96
C ASN A 15 8.10 -1.62 -2.28
N LYS A 16 8.61 -2.81 -2.62
CA LYS A 16 9.35 -3.03 -3.86
C LYS A 16 8.49 -3.77 -4.87
N PHE A 17 8.51 -3.31 -6.11
CA PHE A 17 7.77 -3.91 -7.21
C PHE A 17 8.70 -4.11 -8.40
N SER A 18 8.56 -5.23 -9.10
CA SER A 18 9.13 -5.34 -10.46
C SER A 18 8.37 -4.43 -11.43
N GLU A 19 7.06 -4.30 -11.24
CA GLU A 19 6.18 -3.42 -12.02
C GLU A 19 5.08 -2.85 -11.12
N LEU A 20 4.74 -1.58 -11.30
CA LEU A 20 3.62 -0.93 -10.63
C LEU A 20 2.86 -0.08 -11.65
N ASN A 21 1.67 -0.54 -12.02
CA ASN A 21 0.78 0.15 -12.95
C ASN A 21 -0.56 0.40 -12.28
N VAL A 22 -1.19 1.53 -12.57
CA VAL A 22 -2.51 1.90 -12.08
C VAL A 22 -3.46 1.98 -13.27
N GLY A 23 -4.52 1.17 -13.24
CA GLY A 23 -5.58 1.20 -14.25
C GLY A 23 -6.67 2.21 -13.90
N GLN A 24 -7.70 2.30 -14.75
CA GLN A 24 -8.82 3.23 -14.56
C GLN A 24 -9.57 3.06 -13.23
N GLN A 25 -9.55 1.86 -12.66
CA GLN A 25 -10.15 1.54 -11.37
C GLN A 25 -9.35 2.10 -10.17
N GLY A 26 -8.15 2.63 -10.42
CA GLY A 26 -7.23 3.13 -9.41
C GLY A 26 -6.53 2.02 -8.62
N LEU A 27 -5.79 2.43 -7.59
CA LEU A 27 -5.05 1.55 -6.69
C LEU A 27 -5.27 1.98 -5.24
N ILE A 28 -5.58 1.00 -4.38
CA ILE A 28 -5.62 1.18 -2.94
C ILE A 28 -4.28 0.70 -2.35
N LEU A 29 -3.60 1.61 -1.64
CA LEU A 29 -2.51 1.29 -0.72
C LEU A 29 -3.10 1.12 0.69
N ASN A 30 -3.21 -0.12 1.16
CA ASN A 30 -3.89 -0.43 2.40
C ASN A 30 -3.02 -0.12 3.63
N ASN A 31 -3.22 1.07 4.21
CA ASN A 31 -2.58 1.53 5.45
C ASN A 31 -3.52 1.39 6.68
N ALA A 32 -4.53 0.52 6.62
CA ALA A 32 -5.54 0.39 7.68
C ALA A 32 -5.06 -0.49 8.84
N THR A 33 -5.12 0.03 10.08
CA THR A 33 -4.75 -0.70 11.31
C THR A 33 -5.94 -1.30 12.05
N ARG A 34 -7.17 -0.86 11.75
CA ARG A 34 -8.41 -1.43 12.30
C ARG A 34 -8.77 -2.72 11.55
N ALA A 35 -9.62 -3.56 12.15
CA ALA A 35 -10.07 -4.82 11.54
C ALA A 35 -10.72 -4.61 10.16
N THR A 36 -11.45 -3.51 9.99
CA THR A 36 -12.03 -3.08 8.72
C THR A 36 -11.87 -1.58 8.51
N GLN A 37 -11.85 -1.16 7.25
CA GLN A 37 -11.74 0.25 6.85
C GLN A 37 -12.58 0.49 5.58
N SER A 38 -13.38 1.55 5.57
CA SER A 38 -14.04 1.99 4.34
C SER A 38 -13.05 2.75 3.45
N THR A 39 -13.09 2.48 2.15
CA THR A 39 -12.24 3.07 1.11
C THR A 39 -13.09 3.58 -0.05
N GLN A 40 -12.58 4.61 -0.72
CA GLN A 40 -13.27 5.23 -1.87
C GLN A 40 -13.45 4.25 -3.05
N LEU A 41 -12.44 3.43 -3.33
CA LEU A 41 -12.39 2.59 -4.52
C LEU A 41 -12.88 1.16 -4.27
N GLY A 42 -12.75 0.64 -3.05
CA GLY A 42 -12.97 -0.78 -2.72
C GLY A 42 -14.07 -1.03 -1.70
N GLY A 43 -14.81 0.01 -1.29
CA GLY A 43 -15.76 -0.10 -0.20
C GLY A 43 -15.07 -0.51 1.10
N ILE A 44 -15.68 -1.42 1.87
CA ILE A 44 -15.11 -1.91 3.13
C ILE A 44 -14.06 -2.98 2.83
N ILE A 45 -12.82 -2.75 3.26
CA ILE A 45 -11.70 -3.69 3.18
C ILE A 45 -11.28 -4.16 4.58
N LEU A 46 -10.56 -5.27 4.63
CA LEU A 46 -9.89 -5.75 5.85
C LEU A 46 -8.64 -4.90 6.16
N GLY A 47 -8.32 -4.80 7.45
CA GLY A 47 -7.07 -4.22 7.93
C GLY A 47 -5.83 -4.91 7.38
N ASN A 48 -4.74 -4.17 7.29
CA ASN A 48 -3.47 -4.71 6.83
C ASN A 48 -2.69 -5.32 8.01
N ALA A 49 -2.62 -6.65 8.04
CA ALA A 49 -1.92 -7.41 9.08
C ALA A 49 -0.41 -7.12 9.16
N ASN A 50 0.22 -6.65 8.07
CA ASN A 50 1.65 -6.30 8.06
C ASN A 50 1.97 -5.15 9.02
N LEU A 51 0.99 -4.28 9.29
CA LEU A 51 1.17 -3.06 10.08
C LEU A 51 1.31 -3.34 11.58
N GLN A 52 0.82 -4.50 12.06
CA GLN A 52 0.88 -4.87 13.48
C GLN A 52 0.36 -3.75 14.42
N GLY A 53 -0.68 -3.04 13.98
CA GLY A 53 -1.29 -1.94 14.72
C GLY A 53 -0.66 -0.56 14.50
N GLN A 54 0.46 -0.46 13.75
CA GLN A 54 1.13 0.81 13.45
C GLN A 54 1.06 1.15 11.97
N ALA A 55 0.36 2.23 11.64
CA ALA A 55 0.27 2.74 10.27
C ALA A 55 1.60 3.33 9.81
N ALA A 56 1.85 3.29 8.51
CA ALA A 56 2.96 4.01 7.89
C ALA A 56 2.70 5.51 7.92
N GLY A 57 3.71 6.31 8.29
CA GLY A 57 3.72 7.76 8.11
C GLY A 57 4.17 8.17 6.71
N LEU A 58 5.00 7.34 6.06
CA LEU A 58 5.42 7.50 4.66
C LEU A 58 5.35 6.14 3.95
N ILE A 59 4.79 6.12 2.75
CA ILE A 59 4.74 4.94 1.89
C ILE A 59 5.62 5.20 0.67
N LEU A 60 6.72 4.48 0.57
CA LEU A 60 7.58 4.46 -0.61
C LEU A 60 7.25 3.24 -1.46
N ASN A 61 6.94 3.47 -2.73
CA ASN A 61 6.83 2.42 -3.73
C ASN A 61 8.03 2.54 -4.67
N GLU A 62 8.94 1.57 -4.61
CA GLU A 62 10.14 1.50 -5.42
C GLU A 62 9.91 0.48 -6.55
N VAL A 63 9.98 0.93 -7.81
CA VAL A 63 9.97 0.03 -8.97
C VAL A 63 11.41 -0.32 -9.31
N THR A 64 11.76 -1.60 -9.21
CA THR A 64 13.12 -2.11 -9.46
C THR A 64 13.23 -2.84 -10.81
N GLY A 65 12.14 -2.95 -11.58
CA GLY A 65 12.14 -3.52 -12.92
C GLY A 65 12.51 -2.51 -14.01
N GLY A 66 12.71 -3.00 -15.24
CA GLY A 66 13.15 -2.19 -16.37
C GLY A 66 12.04 -1.41 -17.10
N ASN A 67 10.77 -1.68 -16.79
CA ASN A 67 9.63 -1.07 -17.46
C ASN A 67 9.14 0.18 -16.70
N PRO A 68 8.83 1.29 -17.39
CA PRO A 68 8.23 2.46 -16.75
C PRO A 68 6.79 2.17 -16.30
N SER A 69 6.40 2.79 -15.19
CA SER A 69 5.02 2.75 -14.69
C SER A 69 4.06 3.48 -15.61
N GLN A 70 2.86 2.91 -15.78
CA GLN A 70 1.69 3.55 -16.38
C GLN A 70 0.67 3.84 -15.29
N LEU A 71 0.17 5.08 -15.26
CA LEU A 71 -0.74 5.58 -14.23
C LEU A 71 -2.01 6.15 -14.85
#